data_AF-A0A1D6N2U5-F1
#
_entry.id   AF-A0A1D6N2U5-F1
#
_cell.length_a   1.000
_cell.length_b   1.000
_cell.length_c   1.000
_cell.angle_alpha   90.00
_cell.angle_beta   90.00
_cell.angle_gamma   90.00
#
_symmetry.space_group_name_H-M   'P 1'
#
loop_
_entity.id
_entity.type
_entity.pdbx_description
1 polymer ?
#
loop_
_entity_poly.entity_id
_entity_poly.type
_entity_poly.pdbx_seq_one_letter_code
_entity_poly.pdbx_strand_id
1 'polypeptide(L)'
;MDGGAGAGAGRRNVSSSSGSRRRVLPAENGHGHDAPPPSRRSSVSLSRGHSTSLTGERTVKRLRLSKALTIPDHTTVHEACRRMASRRVDAVLLTDSNALLCGILTDKDITTRVIARELKMEETPVSKVMTRNPVFVLADTLAVEALQKMVQGKFRHLPVVENGEVIAILDIAKCLYDAIARMERAAEKGKAIAAAVEGVLTILLRRFENGCLGHRCLLLSLRIQSR
;
A
#
# COMPACT_ATOMS: atom_id res chain seq x y z
N MET A 1 36.74 29.38 59.32
CA MET A 1 37.47 30.42 58.58
C MET A 1 36.94 30.51 57.16
N ASP A 2 35.72 30.99 56.86
CA ASP A 2 34.47 31.26 57.61
C ASP A 2 33.31 31.09 56.59
N GLY A 3 32.07 30.71 56.95
CA GLY A 3 31.13 31.47 57.79
C GLY A 3 30.51 32.61 56.97
N GLY A 4 29.18 32.74 56.79
CA GLY A 4 28.04 31.95 57.25
C GLY A 4 26.74 32.79 57.21
N ALA A 5 25.57 32.15 57.38
CA ALA A 5 24.22 32.75 57.48
C ALA A 5 23.73 33.53 56.24
N GLY A 6 22.44 33.72 55.98
CA GLY A 6 21.16 33.34 56.63
C GLY A 6 20.05 34.20 55.98
N ALA A 7 18.76 34.14 56.24
CA ALA A 7 17.83 33.21 56.88
C ALA A 7 16.43 33.87 56.78
N GLY A 8 15.37 33.11 56.48
CA GLY A 8 13.97 33.48 56.75
C GLY A 8 13.24 34.49 55.83
N ALA A 9 11.92 34.67 55.93
CA ALA A 9 10.88 33.84 56.59
C ALA A 9 9.44 34.33 56.25
N GLY A 10 8.51 33.39 56.00
CA GLY A 10 7.04 33.63 56.06
C GLY A 10 6.45 34.47 54.91
N ARG A 11 5.13 34.59 54.69
CA ARG A 11 3.84 34.05 55.26
C ARG A 11 2.76 34.30 54.15
N ARG A 12 1.56 33.70 54.06
CA ARG A 12 0.68 32.94 54.98
C ARG A 12 -0.39 32.13 54.18
N ASN A 13 -1.09 31.24 54.87
CA ASN A 13 -2.48 30.69 54.77
C ASN A 13 -3.49 31.29 53.75
N VAL A 14 -4.55 30.60 53.29
CA VAL A 14 -5.53 29.77 54.04
C VAL A 14 -6.19 28.59 53.29
N SER A 15 -6.54 27.58 54.10
CA SER A 15 -7.59 26.53 54.01
C SER A 15 -8.84 26.80 53.14
N SER A 16 -9.59 25.79 52.64
CA SER A 16 -10.27 24.76 53.46
C SER A 16 -10.72 23.44 52.77
N SER A 17 -10.96 22.45 53.65
CA SER A 17 -11.67 21.15 53.56
C SER A 17 -12.95 21.11 52.69
N SER A 18 -13.54 19.98 52.25
CA SER A 18 -13.73 18.60 52.81
C SER A 18 -14.21 17.65 51.68
N GLY A 19 -14.31 16.31 51.75
CA GLY A 19 -14.19 15.33 52.84
C GLY A 19 -15.43 14.39 52.90
N SER A 20 -15.22 13.05 52.94
CA SER A 20 -16.24 11.96 53.08
C SER A 20 -17.17 11.65 51.87
N ARG A 21 -17.85 10.48 51.76
CA ARG A 21 -17.57 9.04 52.02
C ARG A 21 -18.87 8.24 51.75
N ARG A 22 -18.82 7.10 51.02
CA ARG A 22 -19.79 5.93 50.98
C ARG A 22 -21.30 6.15 51.31
N ARG A 23 -22.19 5.56 50.48
CA ARG A 23 -22.90 4.27 50.77
C ARG A 23 -23.63 3.68 49.53
N VAL A 24 -24.33 2.57 49.74
CA VAL A 24 -24.86 1.53 48.83
C VAL A 24 -26.41 1.53 48.88
N LEU A 25 -27.05 1.19 47.74
CA LEU A 25 -28.40 0.62 47.44
C LEU A 25 -29.56 0.71 48.48
N PRO A 26 -30.82 0.79 48.01
CA PRO A 26 -31.59 -0.45 47.76
C PRO A 26 -32.44 -0.44 46.47
N ALA A 27 -33.05 -1.60 46.16
CA ALA A 27 -34.05 -1.80 45.10
C ALA A 27 -35.48 -1.79 45.67
N GLU A 28 -36.51 -1.83 44.80
CA GLU A 28 -37.81 -2.54 44.98
C GLU A 28 -38.67 -2.45 43.69
N ASN A 29 -39.70 -3.30 43.61
CA ASN A 29 -40.49 -3.67 42.41
C ASN A 29 -41.61 -2.66 42.06
N GLY A 30 -42.31 -2.66 40.91
CA GLY A 30 -42.31 -3.51 39.70
C GLY A 30 -43.64 -3.32 38.92
N HIS A 31 -43.81 -3.96 37.75
CA HIS A 31 -45.06 -4.48 37.11
C HIS A 31 -44.74 -4.86 35.64
N GLY A 32 -45.25 -5.99 35.16
CA GLY A 32 -44.77 -6.63 33.93
C GLY A 32 -45.65 -6.45 32.69
N HIS A 33 -45.05 -6.66 31.52
CA HIS A 33 -45.71 -7.03 30.28
C HIS A 33 -44.80 -7.99 29.47
N ASP A 34 -45.38 -9.02 28.87
CA ASP A 34 -44.66 -10.07 28.15
C ASP A 34 -43.89 -9.58 26.91
N ALA A 35 -42.65 -10.05 26.76
CA ALA A 35 -41.91 -10.02 25.50
C ALA A 35 -40.98 -11.26 25.40
N PRO A 36 -40.97 -12.00 24.27
CA PRO A 36 -40.24 -13.26 24.15
C PRO A 36 -38.71 -13.07 24.02
N PRO A 37 -37.90 -14.08 24.39
CA PRO A 37 -36.45 -13.95 24.42
C PRO A 37 -35.83 -13.87 23.02
N PRO A 38 -34.80 -13.02 22.79
CA PRO A 38 -34.07 -13.01 21.54
C PRO A 38 -33.27 -14.30 21.36
N SER A 39 -33.36 -14.87 20.16
CA SER A 39 -32.78 -16.17 19.83
C SER A 39 -31.25 -16.18 19.85
N ARG A 40 -30.68 -17.30 20.33
CA ARG A 40 -29.23 -17.58 20.29
C ARG A 40 -28.69 -17.42 18.87
N ARG A 41 -27.96 -16.33 18.59
CA ARG A 41 -27.05 -16.29 17.43
C ARG A 41 -25.83 -17.14 17.75
N SER A 42 -25.73 -18.27 17.06
CA SER A 42 -24.49 -19.04 16.97
C SER A 42 -23.39 -18.16 16.38
N SER A 43 -22.29 -18.03 17.13
CA SER A 43 -21.08 -17.33 16.69
C SER A 43 -20.39 -18.15 15.61
N VAL A 44 -20.80 -17.98 14.35
CA VAL A 44 -20.04 -18.48 13.20
C VAL A 44 -18.77 -17.64 13.05
N SER A 45 -17.70 -18.13 13.68
CA SER A 45 -16.32 -17.68 13.45
C SER A 45 -15.91 -18.04 12.03
N LEU A 46 -16.35 -17.22 11.06
CA LEU A 46 -15.90 -17.28 9.68
C LEU A 46 -14.43 -16.86 9.63
N SER A 47 -13.56 -17.87 9.76
CA SER A 47 -12.17 -17.81 9.38
C SER A 47 -12.08 -17.16 8.00
N ARG A 48 -11.33 -16.06 7.92
CA ARG A 48 -11.16 -15.27 6.70
C ARG A 48 -10.24 -16.04 5.76
N GLY A 49 -10.78 -17.10 5.15
CA GLY A 49 -10.09 -17.90 4.16
C GLY A 49 -9.57 -17.00 3.07
N HIS A 50 -8.31 -17.20 2.69
CA HIS A 50 -7.75 -16.54 1.51
C HIS A 50 -8.53 -17.01 0.29
N SER A 51 -9.51 -16.21 -0.12
CA SER A 51 -10.04 -16.26 -1.47
C SER A 51 -8.87 -16.00 -2.41
N THR A 52 -8.35 -17.07 -3.02
CA THR A 52 -7.45 -16.97 -4.17
C THR A 52 -8.28 -16.38 -5.30
N SER A 53 -8.30 -15.05 -5.38
CA SER A 53 -9.15 -14.35 -6.33
C SER A 53 -8.94 -14.89 -7.74
N LEU A 54 -10.06 -15.14 -8.41
CA LEU A 54 -10.09 -15.47 -9.84
C LEU A 54 -9.76 -14.23 -10.70
N THR A 55 -9.74 -13.03 -10.11
CA THR A 55 -9.04 -11.89 -10.69
C THR A 55 -7.53 -12.07 -10.44
N GLY A 56 -6.71 -11.95 -11.49
CA GLY A 56 -5.26 -12.18 -11.39
C GLY A 56 -4.49 -11.13 -10.57
N GLU A 57 -5.14 -10.38 -9.69
CA GLU A 57 -4.59 -9.27 -8.92
C GLU A 57 -3.37 -9.68 -8.08
N ARG A 58 -2.51 -8.70 -7.84
CA ARG A 58 -1.18 -8.93 -7.27
C ARG A 58 -0.96 -7.97 -6.11
N THR A 59 -0.43 -8.49 -5.00
CA THR A 59 -0.03 -7.67 -3.84
C THR A 59 1.29 -6.96 -4.10
N VAL A 60 1.53 -5.85 -3.41
CA VAL A 60 2.72 -4.99 -3.54
C VAL A 60 4.03 -5.78 -3.40
N LYS A 61 4.12 -6.73 -2.46
CA LYS A 61 5.33 -7.56 -2.26
C LYS A 61 5.72 -8.42 -3.46
N ARG A 62 4.76 -8.75 -4.35
CA ARG A 62 5.01 -9.53 -5.57
C ARG A 62 5.53 -8.69 -6.75
N LEU A 63 5.75 -7.38 -6.58
CA LEU A 63 6.24 -6.45 -7.62
C LEU A 63 7.77 -6.36 -7.73
N ARG A 64 8.54 -7.20 -7.02
CA ARG A 64 10.02 -7.15 -6.96
C ARG A 64 10.53 -5.74 -6.64
N LEU A 65 10.18 -5.32 -5.42
CA LEU A 65 10.47 -3.99 -4.90
C LEU A 65 11.97 -3.75 -4.75
N SER A 66 12.38 -2.49 -4.84
CA SER A 66 13.76 -2.09 -4.58
C SER A 66 13.91 -1.76 -3.09
N LYS A 67 15.02 -2.16 -2.46
CA LYS A 67 15.32 -1.76 -1.07
C LYS A 67 15.36 -0.24 -0.99
N ALA A 68 14.70 0.33 0.02
CA ALA A 68 14.68 1.77 0.22
C ALA A 68 16.10 2.30 0.50
N LEU A 69 16.43 3.45 -0.09
CA LEU A 69 17.51 4.28 0.43
C LEU A 69 16.95 5.04 1.64
N THR A 70 17.65 4.97 2.76
CA THR A 70 17.28 5.65 4.01
C THR A 70 18.45 6.49 4.50
N ILE A 71 18.19 7.74 4.92
CA ILE A 71 19.19 8.64 5.50
C ILE A 71 18.58 9.43 6.68
N PRO A 72 19.39 9.94 7.63
CA PRO A 72 18.88 10.81 8.70
C PRO A 72 18.29 12.12 8.18
N ASP A 73 17.26 12.64 8.83
CA ASP A 73 16.54 13.86 8.42
C ASP A 73 17.38 15.16 8.51
N HIS A 74 18.44 15.16 9.31
CA HIS A 74 19.43 16.24 9.41
C HIS A 74 20.50 16.22 8.30
N THR A 75 20.50 15.21 7.42
CA THR A 75 21.42 15.16 6.26
C THR A 75 21.20 16.40 5.38
N THR A 76 22.26 16.97 4.80
CA THR A 76 22.12 18.11 3.88
C THR A 76 21.48 17.68 2.56
N VAL A 77 20.78 18.59 1.89
CA VAL A 77 20.21 18.33 0.55
C VAL A 77 21.31 17.90 -0.43
N HIS A 78 22.47 18.55 -0.39
CA HIS A 78 23.61 18.18 -1.24
C HIS A 78 24.01 16.71 -1.04
N GLU A 79 24.18 16.25 0.19
CA GLU A 79 24.57 14.87 0.49
C GLU A 79 23.46 13.87 0.15
N ALA A 80 22.19 14.23 0.35
CA ALA A 80 21.05 13.42 -0.10
C ALA A 80 21.07 13.24 -1.62
N CYS A 81 21.25 14.31 -2.39
CA CYS A 81 21.38 14.27 -3.85
C CYS A 81 22.54 13.37 -4.31
N ARG A 82 23.72 13.47 -3.67
CA ARG A 82 24.86 12.59 -3.97
C ARG A 82 24.51 11.12 -3.76
N ARG A 83 23.90 10.76 -2.62
CA ARG A 83 23.49 9.38 -2.31
C ARG A 83 22.42 8.86 -3.26
N MET A 84 21.43 9.69 -3.61
CA MET A 84 20.38 9.37 -4.59
C MET A 84 21.00 9.06 -5.96
N ALA A 85 21.91 9.93 -6.45
CA ALA A 85 22.62 9.72 -7.71
C ALA A 85 23.48 8.44 -7.70
N SER A 86 24.28 8.21 -6.65
CA SER A 86 25.11 7.00 -6.52
C SER A 86 24.29 5.71 -6.46
N ARG A 87 23.08 5.75 -5.89
CA ARG A 87 22.15 4.61 -5.84
C ARG A 87 21.23 4.49 -7.05
N ARG A 88 21.24 5.48 -7.95
CA ARG A 88 20.31 5.62 -9.09
C ARG A 88 18.84 5.55 -8.67
N VAL A 89 18.49 6.30 -7.62
CA VAL A 89 17.11 6.45 -7.12
C VAL A 89 16.65 7.90 -7.16
N ASP A 90 15.36 8.12 -7.36
CA ASP A 90 14.70 9.43 -7.44
C ASP A 90 13.93 9.82 -6.17
N ALA A 91 13.88 8.92 -5.18
CA ALA A 91 13.31 9.15 -3.86
C ALA A 91 14.17 8.52 -2.74
N VAL A 92 14.17 9.17 -1.57
CA VAL A 92 14.86 8.72 -0.36
C VAL A 92 13.94 8.84 0.86
N LEU A 93 13.99 7.85 1.75
CA LEU A 93 13.25 7.84 3.01
C LEU A 93 14.09 8.45 4.13
N LEU A 94 13.43 9.17 5.02
CA LEU A 94 14.07 9.96 6.05
C LEU A 94 13.68 9.47 7.44
N THR A 95 14.68 9.27 8.28
CA THR A 95 14.50 8.84 9.67
C THR A 95 14.91 9.91 10.66
N ASP A 96 14.16 9.99 11.77
CA ASP A 96 14.48 10.84 12.91
C ASP A 96 15.64 10.27 13.77
N SER A 97 15.91 10.90 14.91
CA SER A 97 16.89 10.44 15.91
C SER A 97 16.56 9.09 16.55
N ASN A 98 15.31 8.62 16.45
CA ASN A 98 14.84 7.34 16.98
C ASN A 98 14.86 6.24 15.90
N ALA A 99 15.43 6.53 14.72
CA ALA A 99 15.40 5.68 13.52
C ALA A 99 13.98 5.42 12.96
N LEU A 100 12.97 6.21 13.33
CA LEU A 100 11.60 6.09 12.84
C LEU A 100 11.41 6.88 11.54
N LEU A 101 10.61 6.35 10.60
CA LEU A 101 10.27 7.02 9.34
C LEU A 101 9.51 8.33 9.62
N CYS A 102 10.16 9.47 9.39
CA CYS A 102 9.57 10.80 9.60
C CYS A 102 9.23 11.53 8.29
N GLY A 103 9.81 11.11 7.16
CA GLY A 103 9.63 11.80 5.88
C GLY A 103 10.08 11.05 4.64
N ILE A 104 9.77 11.65 3.50
CA ILE A 104 10.28 11.28 2.17
C ILE A 104 10.77 12.55 1.45
N LEU A 105 11.85 12.42 0.68
CA LEU A 105 12.34 13.46 -0.23
C LEU A 105 12.41 12.87 -1.64
N THR A 106 11.93 13.63 -2.62
CA THR A 106 11.91 13.25 -4.05
C THR A 106 12.60 14.29 -4.93
N ASP A 107 12.93 13.90 -6.16
CA ASP A 107 13.35 14.81 -7.24
C ASP A 107 12.47 16.07 -7.39
N LYS A 108 11.15 15.90 -7.27
CA LYS A 108 10.15 16.96 -7.28
C LYS A 108 10.29 17.90 -6.08
N ASP A 109 10.56 17.38 -4.89
CA ASP A 109 10.73 18.19 -3.69
C ASP A 109 12.02 19.03 -3.77
N ILE A 110 13.11 18.44 -4.26
CA ILE A 110 14.36 19.16 -4.54
C ILE A 110 14.11 20.28 -5.55
N THR A 111 13.51 19.97 -6.69
CA THR A 111 13.22 20.95 -7.74
C THR A 111 12.32 22.09 -7.25
N THR A 112 11.23 21.78 -6.54
CA THR A 112 10.18 22.77 -6.19
C THR A 112 10.41 23.50 -4.86
N ARG A 113 11.21 22.96 -3.94
CA ARG A 113 11.41 23.51 -2.59
C ARG A 113 12.85 23.93 -2.30
N VAL A 114 13.82 23.47 -3.10
CA VAL A 114 15.22 23.87 -2.99
C VAL A 114 15.59 24.77 -4.17
N ILE A 115 15.56 24.23 -5.40
CA ILE A 115 16.05 24.93 -6.59
C ILE A 115 15.17 26.15 -6.92
N ALA A 116 13.85 25.96 -7.04
CA ALA A 116 12.90 27.05 -7.28
C ALA A 116 12.76 28.07 -6.13
N ARG A 117 13.53 27.90 -5.04
CA ARG A 117 13.60 28.80 -3.89
C ARG A 117 15.03 29.27 -3.58
N GLU A 118 15.97 28.97 -4.47
CA GLU A 118 17.39 29.38 -4.38
C GLU A 118 18.06 29.00 -3.04
N LEU A 119 17.63 27.89 -2.43
CA LEU A 119 18.20 27.43 -1.16
C LEU A 119 19.57 26.77 -1.39
N LYS A 120 20.57 27.20 -0.63
CA LYS A 120 21.89 26.54 -0.58
C LYS A 120 21.76 25.08 -0.14
N MET A 121 22.23 24.16 -0.97
CA MET A 121 22.07 22.71 -0.77
C MET A 121 22.98 22.16 0.33
N GLU A 122 24.08 22.84 0.60
CA GLU A 122 25.13 22.51 1.54
C GLU A 122 24.74 22.87 2.97
N GLU A 123 23.95 23.94 3.14
CA GLU A 123 23.50 24.48 4.44
C GLU A 123 22.07 24.02 4.82
N THR A 124 21.28 23.53 3.85
CA THR A 124 19.89 23.13 4.05
C THR A 124 19.77 21.65 4.41
N PRO A 125 19.29 21.28 5.62
CA PRO A 125 18.96 19.89 5.94
C PRO A 125 17.66 19.45 5.25
N VAL A 126 17.58 18.17 4.87
CA VAL A 126 16.42 17.61 4.17
C VAL A 126 15.12 17.71 4.97
N SER A 127 15.19 17.73 6.31
CA SER A 127 14.04 17.94 7.20
C SER A 127 13.29 19.26 7.01
N LYS A 128 13.91 20.27 6.37
CA LYS A 128 13.25 21.55 6.00
C LYS A 128 12.46 21.46 4.69
N VAL A 129 12.77 20.50 3.81
CA VAL A 129 12.20 20.40 2.46
C VAL A 129 11.47 19.08 2.19
N MET A 130 11.62 18.07 3.04
CA MET A 130 10.92 16.79 2.93
C MET A 130 9.40 16.90 3.00
N THR A 131 8.70 15.90 2.45
CA THR A 131 7.30 15.63 2.77
C THR A 131 7.26 14.82 4.08
N ARG A 132 6.72 15.42 5.14
CA ARG A 132 6.56 14.77 6.46
C ARG A 132 5.44 13.75 6.44
N ASN A 133 5.53 12.72 7.28
CA ASN A 133 4.50 11.69 7.49
C ASN A 133 3.94 11.11 6.16
N PRO A 134 4.80 10.51 5.31
CA PRO A 134 4.40 10.04 3.99
C PRO A 134 3.32 8.95 4.08
N VAL A 135 2.35 9.02 3.15
CA VAL A 135 1.37 7.94 2.94
C VAL A 135 2.12 6.66 2.56
N PHE A 136 1.78 5.54 3.19
CA PHE A 136 2.40 4.24 2.94
C PHE A 136 1.37 3.17 2.53
N VAL A 137 1.88 2.01 2.14
CA VAL A 137 1.11 0.77 1.91
C VAL A 137 1.75 -0.40 2.63
N LEU A 138 0.96 -1.43 2.90
CA LEU A 138 1.48 -2.69 3.44
C LEU A 138 2.00 -3.55 2.29
N ALA A 139 2.95 -4.45 2.59
CA ALA A 139 3.45 -5.44 1.66
C ALA A 139 2.33 -6.30 1.01
N ASP A 140 1.23 -6.53 1.74
CA ASP A 140 0.05 -7.27 1.30
C ASP A 140 -1.08 -6.42 0.70
N THR A 141 -0.95 -5.09 0.65
CA THR A 141 -1.89 -4.23 -0.09
C THR A 141 -1.92 -4.61 -1.57
N LEU A 142 -3.06 -4.47 -2.25
CA LEU A 142 -3.13 -4.75 -3.69
C LEU A 142 -2.36 -3.69 -4.48
N ALA A 143 -1.66 -4.10 -5.55
CA ALA A 143 -0.92 -3.19 -6.41
C ALA A 143 -1.82 -2.12 -7.05
N VAL A 144 -3.08 -2.47 -7.33
CA VAL A 144 -4.09 -1.54 -7.86
C VAL A 144 -4.48 -0.49 -6.81
N GLU A 145 -4.68 -0.86 -5.55
CA GLU A 145 -4.96 0.08 -4.45
C GLU A 145 -3.76 1.02 -4.21
N ALA A 146 -2.54 0.49 -4.28
CA ALA A 146 -1.32 1.31 -4.17
C ALA A 146 -1.20 2.31 -5.32
N LEU A 147 -1.51 1.89 -6.55
CA LEU A 147 -1.56 2.77 -7.74
C LEU A 147 -2.67 3.84 -7.60
N GLN A 148 -3.85 3.47 -7.09
CA GLN A 148 -4.93 4.43 -6.84
C GLN A 148 -4.52 5.49 -5.81
N LYS A 149 -3.86 5.09 -4.70
CA LYS A 149 -3.30 6.03 -3.71
C LYS A 149 -2.31 7.02 -4.35
N MET A 150 -1.41 6.54 -5.21
CA MET A 150 -0.45 7.38 -5.95
C MET A 150 -1.16 8.43 -6.84
N VAL A 151 -2.15 7.98 -7.64
CA VAL A 151 -2.91 8.85 -8.55
C VAL A 151 -3.71 9.91 -7.77
N GLN A 152 -4.46 9.49 -6.75
CA GLN A 152 -5.28 10.40 -5.92
C GLN A 152 -4.41 11.39 -5.13
N GLY A 153 -3.32 10.93 -4.55
CA GLY A 153 -2.38 11.74 -3.77
C GLY A 153 -1.40 12.57 -4.59
N LYS A 154 -1.36 12.41 -5.92
CA LYS A 154 -0.48 13.12 -6.86
C LYS A 154 1.02 12.97 -6.54
N PHE A 155 1.41 11.77 -6.10
CA PHE A 155 2.79 11.36 -5.83
C PHE A 155 3.10 10.02 -6.52
N ARG A 156 4.38 9.75 -6.79
CA ARG A 156 4.83 8.56 -7.53
C ARG A 156 5.39 7.44 -6.64
N HIS A 157 5.73 7.77 -5.40
CA HIS A 157 6.45 6.89 -4.49
C HIS A 157 5.65 6.60 -3.23
N LEU A 158 5.68 5.34 -2.80
CA LEU A 158 5.07 4.88 -1.55
C LEU A 158 6.12 4.08 -0.75
N PRO A 159 6.39 4.43 0.52
CA PRO A 159 7.02 3.51 1.46
C PRO A 159 6.18 2.24 1.58
N VAL A 160 6.84 1.08 1.62
CA VAL A 160 6.20 -0.22 1.82
C VAL A 160 6.59 -0.74 3.19
N VAL A 161 5.56 -1.02 4.00
CA VAL A 161 5.70 -1.44 5.39
C VAL A 161 5.33 -2.92 5.54
N GLU A 162 6.11 -3.65 6.32
CA GLU A 162 5.84 -5.04 6.71
C GLU A 162 6.23 -5.19 8.19
N ASN A 163 5.37 -5.81 9.01
CA ASN A 163 5.60 -5.99 10.47
C ASN A 163 5.92 -4.70 11.26
N GLY A 164 5.52 -3.53 10.76
CA GLY A 164 5.80 -2.22 11.37
C GLY A 164 7.10 -1.57 10.89
N GLU A 165 7.93 -2.28 10.14
CA GLU A 165 9.19 -1.77 9.57
C GLU A 165 9.06 -1.40 8.09
N VAL A 166 9.88 -0.46 7.64
CA VAL A 166 9.90 -0.01 6.24
C VAL A 166 10.89 -0.85 5.45
N ILE A 167 10.38 -1.78 4.64
CA ILE A 167 11.20 -2.76 3.92
C ILE A 167 11.69 -2.24 2.55
N ALA A 168 10.91 -1.38 1.90
CA ALA A 168 11.12 -1.02 0.50
C ALA A 168 10.42 0.29 0.10
N ILE A 169 10.69 0.73 -1.12
CA ILE A 169 9.93 1.79 -1.79
C ILE A 169 9.26 1.22 -3.05
N LEU A 170 7.99 1.57 -3.25
CA LEU A 170 7.23 1.28 -4.45
C LEU A 170 7.15 2.55 -5.30
N ASP A 171 7.52 2.43 -6.57
CA ASP A 171 7.42 3.46 -7.61
C ASP A 171 6.25 3.10 -8.54
N ILE A 172 5.46 4.10 -8.95
CA ILE A 172 4.39 3.98 -9.94
C ILE A 172 4.84 3.26 -11.21
N ALA A 173 6.09 3.47 -11.65
CA ALA A 173 6.64 2.79 -12.82
C ALA A 173 6.68 1.26 -12.63
N LYS A 174 6.96 0.74 -11.42
CA LYS A 174 6.91 -0.71 -11.13
C LYS A 174 5.49 -1.27 -11.25
N CYS A 175 4.47 -0.51 -10.86
CA CYS A 175 3.07 -0.91 -11.06
C CYS A 175 2.73 -0.99 -12.56
N LEU A 176 3.16 0.00 -13.34
CA LEU A 176 2.93 0.05 -14.80
C LEU A 176 3.69 -1.07 -15.53
N TYR A 177 4.96 -1.29 -15.23
CA TYR A 177 5.75 -2.38 -15.84
C TYR A 177 5.19 -3.77 -15.50
N ASP A 178 4.73 -4.02 -14.27
CA ASP A 178 4.07 -5.29 -13.95
C ASP A 178 2.76 -5.45 -14.72
N ALA A 179 1.94 -4.39 -14.84
CA ALA A 179 0.71 -4.41 -15.62
C ALA A 179 0.95 -4.72 -17.11
N ILE A 180 1.89 -4.03 -17.76
CA ILE A 180 2.27 -4.27 -19.16
C ILE A 180 2.78 -5.71 -19.34
N ALA A 181 3.75 -6.13 -18.53
CA ALA A 181 4.31 -7.47 -18.60
C ALA A 181 3.29 -8.59 -18.31
N ARG A 182 2.17 -8.28 -17.63
CA ARG A 182 1.03 -9.19 -17.45
C ARG A 182 0.13 -9.24 -18.67
N MET A 183 -0.17 -8.08 -19.28
CA MET A 183 -0.98 -7.99 -20.49
C MET A 183 -0.31 -8.73 -21.65
N GLU A 184 0.99 -8.57 -21.85
CA GLU A 184 1.78 -9.31 -22.83
C GLU A 184 1.68 -10.83 -22.63
N ARG A 185 1.90 -11.31 -21.39
CA ARG A 185 1.76 -12.74 -21.04
C ARG A 185 0.34 -13.28 -21.17
N ALA A 186 -0.69 -12.44 -21.01
CA ALA A 186 -2.08 -12.83 -21.22
C ALA A 186 -2.39 -12.94 -22.72
N ALA A 187 -1.94 -11.97 -23.52
CA ALA A 187 -2.09 -11.97 -24.97
C ALA A 187 -1.38 -13.17 -25.62
N GLU A 188 -0.16 -13.50 -25.20
CA GLU A 188 0.59 -14.62 -25.77
C GLU A 188 -0.06 -15.97 -25.47
N LYS A 189 -0.62 -16.15 -24.26
CA LYS A 189 -1.46 -17.32 -23.93
C LYS A 189 -2.71 -17.38 -24.80
N GLY A 190 -3.34 -16.23 -25.07
CA GLY A 190 -4.48 -16.13 -25.98
C GLY A 190 -4.15 -16.62 -27.39
N LYS A 191 -3.01 -16.20 -27.96
CA LYS A 191 -2.52 -16.69 -29.26
C LYS A 191 -2.28 -18.20 -29.26
N ALA A 192 -1.61 -18.72 -28.23
CA ALA A 192 -1.33 -20.15 -28.12
C ALA A 192 -2.61 -21.00 -28.05
N ILE A 193 -3.65 -20.52 -27.36
CA ILE A 193 -4.97 -21.15 -27.32
C ILE A 193 -5.64 -21.08 -28.70
N ALA A 194 -5.62 -19.91 -29.37
CA ALA A 194 -6.20 -19.75 -30.71
C ALA A 194 -5.56 -20.70 -31.74
N ALA A 195 -4.22 -20.75 -31.80
CA ALA A 195 -3.49 -21.65 -32.68
C ALA A 195 -3.78 -23.15 -32.40
N ALA A 196 -3.95 -23.52 -31.12
CA ALA A 196 -4.35 -24.88 -30.76
C ALA A 196 -5.78 -25.21 -31.25
N VAL A 197 -6.72 -24.27 -31.16
CA VAL A 197 -8.10 -24.42 -31.66
C VAL A 197 -8.12 -24.52 -33.19
N GLU A 198 -7.36 -23.70 -33.90
CA GLU A 198 -7.20 -23.77 -35.36
C GLU A 198 -6.61 -25.12 -35.81
N GLY A 199 -5.63 -25.65 -35.07
CA GLY A 199 -5.06 -26.98 -35.30
C GLY A 199 -6.11 -28.09 -35.16
N VAL A 200 -6.95 -28.04 -34.12
CA VAL A 200 -8.04 -29.01 -33.92
C VAL A 200 -9.09 -28.91 -35.03
N LEU A 201 -9.49 -27.70 -35.42
CA LEU A 201 -10.43 -27.47 -36.53
C LEU A 201 -9.88 -28.03 -37.84
N THR A 202 -8.59 -27.82 -38.12
CA THR A 202 -7.90 -28.35 -39.31
C THR A 202 -7.88 -29.88 -39.33
N ILE A 203 -7.63 -30.53 -38.18
CA ILE A 203 -7.67 -31.99 -38.05
C ILE A 203 -9.08 -32.54 -38.29
N LEU A 204 -10.10 -31.87 -37.74
CA LEU A 204 -11.50 -32.26 -37.91
C LEU A 204 -11.96 -32.14 -39.38
N LEU A 205 -11.64 -31.02 -40.04
CA LEU A 205 -11.94 -30.80 -41.45
C LEU A 205 -11.28 -31.87 -42.34
N ARG A 206 -9.98 -32.13 -42.15
CA ARG A 206 -9.27 -33.18 -42.91
C ARG A 206 -9.83 -34.58 -42.66
N ARG A 207 -10.31 -34.90 -41.45
CA ARG A 207 -10.99 -36.18 -41.17
C ARG A 207 -12.34 -36.28 -41.88
N PHE A 208 -13.06 -35.17 -42.02
CA PHE A 208 -14.32 -35.13 -42.76
C PHE A 208 -14.09 -35.35 -44.26
N GLU A 209 -13.09 -34.69 -44.84
CA GLU A 209 -12.69 -34.89 -46.25
C GLU A 209 -12.27 -36.34 -46.56
N ASN A 210 -11.43 -36.94 -45.73
CA ASN A 210 -10.96 -38.32 -45.93
C ASN A 210 -11.99 -39.40 -45.52
N GLY A 211 -12.98 -39.05 -44.69
CA GLY A 211 -14.06 -39.95 -44.28
C GLY A 211 -15.26 -39.95 -45.24
N CYS A 212 -15.48 -38.85 -45.98
CA CYS A 212 -16.59 -38.72 -46.92
C CYS A 212 -16.23 -39.16 -48.35
N LEU A 213 -15.78 -40.41 -48.50
CA LEU A 213 -15.80 -41.16 -49.78
C LEU A 213 -17.24 -41.57 -50.17
N GLY A 214 -18.15 -40.59 -50.15
CA GLY A 214 -19.57 -40.73 -50.44
C GLY A 214 -20.10 -39.45 -51.11
N HIS A 215 -20.55 -39.59 -52.35
CA HIS A 215 -20.75 -38.53 -53.37
C HIS A 215 -21.77 -37.40 -53.07
N ARG A 216 -22.18 -37.17 -51.81
CA ARG A 216 -23.22 -36.20 -51.41
C ARG A 216 -22.76 -35.01 -50.56
N CYS A 217 -21.53 -34.98 -50.06
CA CYS A 217 -21.12 -33.94 -49.10
C CYS A 217 -20.71 -32.57 -49.72
N LEU A 218 -20.27 -32.55 -50.98
CA LEU A 218 -19.71 -31.35 -51.63
C LEU A 218 -20.66 -30.14 -51.72
N LEU A 219 -21.98 -30.33 -51.68
CA LEU A 219 -22.95 -29.22 -51.72
C LEU A 219 -23.05 -28.42 -50.40
N LEU A 220 -22.55 -28.92 -49.27
CA LEU A 220 -22.66 -28.21 -47.99
C LEU A 220 -21.54 -27.18 -47.78
N SER A 221 -20.30 -27.49 -48.18
CA SER A 221 -19.15 -26.59 -48.01
C SER A 221 -19.29 -25.27 -48.79
N LEU A 222 -19.86 -25.32 -50.00
CA LEU A 222 -20.11 -24.14 -50.83
C LEU A 222 -21.23 -23.22 -50.30
N ARG A 223 -22.04 -23.67 -49.32
CA ARG A 223 -23.15 -22.87 -48.78
C ARG A 223 -22.79 -22.06 -47.54
N ILE A 224 -21.61 -22.31 -46.94
CA ILE A 224 -21.12 -21.62 -45.74
C ILE A 224 -20.19 -20.45 -46.09
N GLN A 225 -19.56 -20.43 -47.28
CA GLN A 225 -18.75 -19.30 -47.77
C GLN A 225 -19.54 -18.19 -48.48
N SER A 226 -20.88 -18.19 -48.42
CA SER A 226 -21.73 -17.21 -49.12
C SER A 226 -22.82 -16.59 -48.24
N ARG A 227 -22.56 -16.48 -46.93
CA ARG A 227 -23.33 -15.69 -45.96
C ARG A 227 -22.41 -15.07 -44.91
#